data_AF-A0AAW1LRJ9-F1
#
_entry.id   AF-A0AAW1LRJ9-F1
#
_cell.length_a   1.000
_cell.length_b   1.000
_cell.length_c   1.000
_cell.angle_alpha   90.00
_cell.angle_beta   90.00
_cell.angle_gamma   90.00
#
_symmetry.space_group_name_H-M   'P 1'
#
loop_
_entity.id
_entity.type
_entity.pdbx_description
1 polymer ?
#
loop_
_entity_poly.entity_id
_entity_poly.type
_entity_poly.pdbx_seq_one_letter_code
_entity_poly.pdbx_strand_id
1 'polypeptide(L)'
;MEKNEIIFKISVPILYQSIYNLFYIYSVPYNNYIIPISKPYLLIEDSTYSSRIASCPKLEDIHICDDVPLPLEDNCVLNLLKNEDKCAKIKVHLKETLVQQIGRGDLLVYTPDSVNIYYNCNEVGIVTVTNNVLINLDYNCSVRINNDKFIFQEDLLRGEIFNLPKLDLNTYNVIV
;
A
#
# COMPACT_ATOMS: atom_id res chain seq x y z
N MET A 1 -13.75 44.64 -37.02
CA MET A 1 -12.42 44.27 -36.48
C MET A 1 -12.67 43.25 -35.39
N GLU A 2 -12.40 41.98 -35.66
CA GLU A 2 -12.49 40.93 -34.65
C GLU A 2 -11.29 41.05 -33.72
N LYS A 3 -11.57 41.02 -32.41
CA LYS A 3 -10.58 41.12 -31.36
C LYS A 3 -9.87 39.76 -31.25
N ASN A 4 -8.60 39.72 -31.65
CA ASN A 4 -7.75 38.55 -31.46
C ASN A 4 -7.39 38.42 -29.98
N GLU A 5 -8.20 37.68 -29.24
CA GLU A 5 -8.00 37.42 -27.81
C GLU A 5 -7.76 35.92 -27.61
N ILE A 6 -6.72 35.58 -26.83
CA ILE A 6 -6.45 34.22 -26.39
C ILE A 6 -6.92 34.11 -24.94
N ILE A 7 -7.95 33.30 -24.71
CA ILE A 7 -8.54 33.10 -23.39
C ILE A 7 -7.95 31.82 -22.79
N PHE A 8 -7.25 31.97 -21.66
CA PHE A 8 -6.82 30.85 -20.84
C PHE A 8 -7.80 30.65 -19.68
N LYS A 9 -8.26 29.42 -19.50
CA LYS A 9 -9.02 29.02 -18.32
C LYS A 9 -8.11 28.19 -17.42
N ILE A 10 -7.79 28.75 -16.26
CA ILE A 10 -7.05 28.04 -15.21
C ILE A 10 -8.09 27.56 -14.19
N SER A 11 -8.10 26.27 -13.95
CA SER A 11 -8.90 25.66 -12.87
C SER A 11 -7.96 25.32 -11.73
N VAL A 12 -8.13 26.00 -10.60
CA VAL A 12 -7.40 25.70 -9.36
C VAL A 12 -8.32 24.88 -8.45
N PRO A 13 -7.92 23.68 -8.02
CA PRO A 13 -8.73 22.87 -7.11
C PRO A 13 -8.82 23.56 -5.73
N ILE A 14 -10.01 23.56 -5.14
CA ILE A 14 -10.21 23.95 -3.74
C ILE A 14 -9.95 22.70 -2.90
N LEU A 15 -8.92 22.75 -2.06
CA LEU A 15 -8.59 21.66 -1.16
C LEU A 15 -9.48 21.78 0.10
N TYR A 16 -10.38 20.82 0.29
CA TYR A 16 -11.07 20.65 1.56
C TYR A 16 -10.17 19.86 2.52
N GLN A 17 -10.16 20.27 3.78
CA GLN A 17 -9.15 19.91 4.77
C GLN A 17 -9.49 18.65 5.57
N SER A 18 -10.29 17.73 5.01
CA SER A 18 -10.55 16.45 5.68
C SER A 18 -9.29 15.59 5.64
N ILE A 19 -8.80 15.21 6.81
CA ILE A 19 -7.57 14.43 6.93
C ILE A 19 -7.97 12.97 7.08
N TYR A 20 -7.79 12.22 6.00
CA TYR A 20 -8.04 10.78 5.99
C TYR A 20 -6.75 10.01 6.27
N ASN A 21 -6.89 8.92 7.01
CA ASN A 21 -5.89 7.86 7.01
C ASN A 21 -6.05 7.00 5.76
N LEU A 22 -5.00 6.88 4.96
CA LEU A 22 -4.97 6.04 3.76
C LEU A 22 -4.34 4.68 4.09
N PHE A 23 -5.11 3.62 3.87
CA PHE A 23 -4.68 2.24 4.04
C PHE A 23 -4.67 1.51 2.69
N TYR A 24 -3.73 0.58 2.53
CA TYR A 24 -3.79 -0.42 1.48
C TYR A 24 -4.22 -1.77 2.09
N ILE A 25 -5.24 -2.38 1.52
CA ILE A 25 -5.82 -3.63 2.02
C ILE A 25 -5.33 -4.78 1.16
N TYR A 26 -4.74 -5.78 1.82
CA TYR A 26 -4.31 -7.03 1.21
C TYR A 26 -5.41 -8.09 1.32
N SER A 27 -5.65 -8.83 0.23
CA SER A 27 -6.47 -10.03 0.26
C SER A 27 -5.65 -11.18 0.83
N VAL A 28 -5.92 -11.55 2.09
CA VAL A 28 -5.25 -12.67 2.78
C VAL A 28 -6.10 -13.93 2.63
N PRO A 29 -5.55 -15.05 2.13
CA PRO A 29 -6.22 -16.34 2.19
C PRO A 29 -6.51 -16.73 3.63
N TYR A 30 -7.71 -17.23 3.91
CA TYR A 30 -8.09 -17.80 5.19
C TYR A 30 -8.98 -19.01 4.96
N ASN A 31 -8.63 -20.16 5.55
CA ASN A 31 -9.35 -21.44 5.36
C ASN A 31 -9.59 -21.82 3.88
N ASN A 32 -8.59 -21.62 3.01
CA ASN A 32 -8.69 -21.84 1.56
C ASN A 32 -9.68 -20.92 0.82
N TYR A 33 -10.05 -19.79 1.41
CA TYR A 33 -10.85 -18.76 0.74
C TYR A 33 -10.10 -17.44 0.72
N ILE A 34 -10.27 -16.67 -0.36
CA ILE A 34 -9.92 -15.26 -0.41
C ILE A 34 -11.17 -14.42 -0.62
N ILE A 35 -11.10 -13.21 -0.09
CA ILE A 35 -12.06 -12.17 -0.41
C ILE A 35 -11.43 -11.29 -1.49
N PRO A 36 -11.96 -11.26 -2.71
CA PRO A 36 -11.45 -10.39 -3.76
C PRO A 36 -11.77 -8.93 -3.40
N ILE A 37 -10.72 -8.11 -3.32
CA ILE A 37 -10.86 -6.68 -3.03
C ILE A 37 -10.76 -5.92 -4.35
N SER A 38 -11.88 -5.36 -4.81
CA SER A 38 -11.95 -4.58 -6.06
C SER A 38 -11.35 -3.18 -5.91
N LYS A 39 -11.37 -2.62 -4.71
CA LYS A 39 -10.90 -1.27 -4.37
C LYS A 39 -9.97 -1.34 -3.14
N PRO A 40 -8.66 -1.62 -3.33
CA PRO A 40 -7.76 -1.95 -2.23
C PRO A 40 -7.28 -0.74 -1.42
N TYR A 41 -7.55 0.49 -1.85
CA TYR A 41 -7.18 1.69 -1.11
C TYR A 41 -8.36 2.16 -0.27
N LEU A 42 -8.20 2.32 1.04
CA LEU A 42 -9.24 2.74 1.96
C LEU A 42 -8.85 4.04 2.65
N LEU A 43 -9.74 5.03 2.55
CA LEU A 43 -9.68 6.29 3.27
C LEU A 43 -10.62 6.19 4.48
N ILE A 44 -10.12 6.51 5.68
CA ILE A 44 -10.91 6.52 6.92
C ILE A 44 -10.67 7.82 7.69
N GLU A 45 -11.75 8.48 8.10
CA GLU A 45 -11.77 9.60 9.05
C GLU A 45 -12.98 9.40 9.97
N ASP A 46 -12.76 9.10 11.25
CA ASP A 46 -13.80 8.79 12.25
C ASP A 46 -14.84 7.74 11.78
N SER A 47 -15.99 8.20 11.30
CA SER A 47 -17.10 7.37 10.81
C SER A 47 -17.30 7.46 9.28
N THR A 48 -16.50 8.27 8.61
CA THR A 48 -16.49 8.45 7.16
C THR A 48 -15.45 7.52 6.54
N TYR A 49 -15.86 6.81 5.50
CA TYR A 49 -15.02 5.84 4.82
C TYR A 49 -15.24 5.87 3.31
N SER A 50 -14.17 5.65 2.55
CA SER A 50 -14.22 5.60 1.08
C SER A 50 -13.15 4.65 0.54
N SER A 51 -13.48 3.85 -0.46
CA SER A 51 -12.52 2.91 -1.08
C SER A 51 -12.23 3.27 -2.53
N ARG A 52 -10.98 3.11 -2.99
CA ARG A 52 -10.53 3.48 -4.34
C ARG A 52 -9.74 2.33 -4.99
N ILE A 53 -9.73 2.33 -6.32
CA ILE A 53 -8.95 1.37 -7.12
C ILE A 53 -7.46 1.71 -7.09
N ALA A 54 -7.13 3.01 -7.03
CA ALA A 54 -5.77 3.51 -7.08
C ALA A 54 -5.43 4.40 -5.88
N SER A 55 -4.15 4.42 -5.53
CA SER A 55 -3.59 5.33 -4.53
C SER A 55 -3.81 6.79 -4.93
N CYS A 56 -3.86 7.68 -3.94
CA CYS A 56 -3.89 9.10 -4.20
C CYS A 56 -2.48 9.61 -4.53
N PRO A 57 -2.34 10.55 -5.50
CA PRO A 57 -1.08 11.22 -5.77
C PRO A 57 -0.42 11.71 -4.49
N LYS A 58 0.86 11.40 -4.34
CA LYS A 58 1.68 11.82 -3.19
C LYS A 58 2.38 13.12 -3.56
N LEU A 59 2.20 14.14 -2.73
CA LEU A 59 2.94 15.40 -2.78
C LEU A 59 3.68 15.55 -1.46
N GLU A 60 5.01 15.45 -1.49
CA GLU A 60 5.86 15.40 -0.29
C GLU A 60 5.39 14.31 0.68
N ASP A 61 4.87 14.66 1.85
CA ASP A 61 4.40 13.72 2.88
C ASP A 61 2.87 13.55 2.91
N ILE A 62 2.14 14.21 2.02
CA ILE A 62 0.67 14.17 1.97
C ILE A 62 0.14 13.48 0.72
N HIS A 63 -0.98 12.80 0.86
CA HIS A 63 -1.74 12.23 -0.24
C HIS A 63 -2.90 13.15 -0.59
N ILE A 64 -2.98 13.58 -1.85
CA ILE A 64 -4.05 14.47 -2.33
C ILE A 64 -5.08 13.61 -3.06
N CYS A 65 -6.26 13.47 -2.48
CA CYS A 65 -7.35 12.70 -3.05
C CYS A 65 -8.43 13.64 -3.59
N ASP A 66 -9.03 13.30 -4.74
CA ASP A 66 -10.26 13.97 -5.18
C ASP A 66 -11.38 13.65 -4.18
N ASP A 67 -12.02 14.70 -3.66
CA ASP A 67 -13.19 14.60 -2.79
C ASP A 67 -14.43 14.25 -3.62
N VAL A 68 -14.42 13.04 -4.17
CA VAL A 68 -15.61 12.46 -4.77
C VAL A 68 -16.20 11.54 -3.71
N PRO A 69 -17.37 11.87 -3.12
CA PRO A 69 -18.09 10.94 -2.27
C PRO A 69 -18.41 9.72 -3.13
N LEU A 70 -17.57 8.68 -3.02
CA LEU A 70 -17.78 7.45 -3.75
C LEU A 70 -19.04 6.81 -3.18
N PRO A 71 -19.98 6.39 -4.04
CA PRO A 71 -21.21 5.79 -3.55
C PRO A 71 -20.88 4.58 -2.67
N LEU A 72 -21.68 4.40 -1.61
CA LEU A 72 -21.70 3.26 -0.68
C LEU A 72 -22.09 1.94 -1.37
N GLU A 73 -21.68 1.75 -2.63
CA GLU A 73 -21.98 0.54 -3.39
C GLU A 73 -21.14 -0.62 -2.87
N ASP A 74 -21.84 -1.57 -2.24
CA ASP A 74 -21.44 -2.94 -1.90
C ASP A 74 -19.94 -3.13 -1.63
N ASN A 75 -19.48 -2.42 -0.62
CA ASN A 75 -18.09 -2.51 -0.24
C ASN A 75 -17.94 -3.65 0.76
N CYS A 76 -17.60 -4.82 0.26
CA CYS A 76 -17.28 -5.98 1.09
C CYS A 76 -16.33 -5.63 2.25
N VAL A 77 -15.31 -4.79 2.00
CA VAL A 77 -14.39 -4.29 3.04
C VAL A 77 -15.13 -3.62 4.20
N LEU A 78 -16.13 -2.80 3.92
CA LEU A 78 -16.89 -2.10 4.96
C LEU A 78 -17.81 -3.06 5.72
N ASN A 79 -18.38 -4.04 5.04
CA ASN A 79 -19.16 -5.10 5.68
C ASN A 79 -18.27 -5.91 6.63
N LEU A 80 -17.03 -6.23 6.23
CA LEU A 80 -16.05 -6.87 7.10
C LEU A 80 -15.72 -6.01 8.34
N LEU A 81 -15.52 -4.71 8.17
CA LEU A 81 -15.27 -3.79 9.31
C LEU A 81 -16.46 -3.71 10.28
N LYS A 82 -17.68 -3.94 9.78
CA LYS A 82 -18.92 -4.00 10.57
C LYS A 82 -19.26 -5.40 11.08
N ASN A 83 -18.36 -6.38 10.91
CA ASN A 83 -18.59 -7.79 11.23
C ASN A 83 -19.79 -8.43 10.50
N GLU A 84 -20.12 -7.96 9.30
CA GLU A 84 -21.12 -8.55 8.42
C GLU A 84 -20.48 -9.44 7.35
N ASP A 85 -20.71 -10.76 7.41
CA ASP A 85 -20.15 -11.73 6.46
C ASP A 85 -21.02 -11.91 5.20
N LYS A 86 -21.13 -10.84 4.40
CA LYS A 86 -21.85 -10.85 3.10
C LYS A 86 -20.92 -10.83 1.89
N CYS A 87 -19.62 -10.96 2.12
CA CYS A 87 -18.61 -10.89 1.06
C CYS A 87 -18.62 -12.13 0.18
N ALA A 88 -18.50 -11.92 -1.14
CA ALA A 88 -18.17 -13.00 -2.05
C ALA A 88 -16.79 -13.58 -1.66
N LYS A 89 -16.72 -14.92 -1.61
CA LYS A 89 -15.50 -15.65 -1.30
C LYS A 89 -15.12 -16.52 -2.49
N ILE A 90 -13.85 -16.51 -2.84
CA ILE A 90 -13.31 -17.37 -3.89
C ILE A 90 -12.48 -18.45 -3.22
N LYS A 91 -12.75 -19.70 -3.53
CA LYS A 91 -11.93 -20.81 -3.05
C LYS A 91 -10.57 -20.78 -3.77
N VAL A 92 -9.49 -20.81 -3.01
CA VAL A 92 -8.12 -20.83 -3.51
C VAL A 92 -7.34 -21.99 -2.91
N HIS A 93 -6.37 -22.47 -3.67
CA HIS A 93 -5.44 -23.49 -3.22
C HIS A 93 -4.02 -22.94 -3.41
N LEU A 94 -3.38 -22.62 -2.29
CA LEU A 94 -1.95 -22.31 -2.25
C LEU A 94 -1.19 -23.60 -2.55
N LYS A 95 -0.28 -23.56 -3.53
CA LYS A 95 0.56 -24.71 -3.89
C LYS A 95 1.86 -24.75 -3.11
N GLU A 96 2.33 -23.59 -2.69
CA GLU A 96 3.61 -23.39 -2.02
C GLU A 96 3.49 -22.27 -0.99
N THR A 97 4.43 -22.23 -0.06
CA THR A 97 4.53 -21.14 0.91
C THR A 97 4.92 -19.86 0.18
N LEU A 98 4.14 -18.80 0.37
CA LEU A 98 4.41 -17.47 -0.15
C LEU A 98 4.77 -16.54 1.00
N VAL A 99 5.85 -15.78 0.85
CA VAL A 99 6.28 -14.78 1.83
C VAL A 99 6.25 -13.42 1.17
N GLN A 100 5.52 -12.48 1.76
CA GLN A 100 5.38 -11.12 1.26
C GLN A 100 5.81 -10.12 2.32
N GLN A 101 6.75 -9.24 1.98
CA GLN A 101 7.10 -8.09 2.80
C GLN A 101 6.05 -7.00 2.59
N ILE A 102 5.30 -6.68 3.64
CA ILE A 102 4.20 -5.67 3.61
C ILE A 102 4.57 -4.38 4.35
N GLY A 103 5.68 -4.39 5.07
CA GLY A 103 6.23 -3.24 5.78
C GLY A 103 7.75 -3.39 5.95
N ARG A 104 8.37 -2.43 6.63
CA ARG A 104 9.83 -2.46 6.85
C ARG A 104 10.28 -3.68 7.66
N GLY A 105 9.54 -4.02 8.71
CA GLY A 105 9.78 -5.21 9.54
C GLY A 105 8.66 -6.26 9.43
N ASP A 106 7.66 -6.05 8.58
CA ASP A 106 6.45 -6.87 8.58
C ASP A 106 6.45 -7.85 7.40
N LEU A 107 6.46 -9.14 7.71
CA LEU A 107 6.38 -10.23 6.75
C LEU A 107 5.07 -10.98 6.93
N LEU A 108 4.32 -11.13 5.85
CA LEU A 108 3.14 -11.96 5.80
C LEU A 108 3.50 -13.30 5.16
N VAL A 109 3.32 -14.38 5.91
CA VAL A 109 3.62 -15.75 5.48
C VAL A 109 2.33 -16.48 5.24
N TYR A 110 2.17 -16.97 4.02
CA TYR A 110 1.06 -17.82 3.61
C TYR A 110 1.57 -19.22 3.39
N THR A 111 1.00 -20.22 4.06
CA THR A 111 1.51 -21.58 3.94
C THR A 111 0.36 -22.58 3.81
N PRO A 112 0.37 -23.46 2.80
CA PRO A 112 -0.63 -24.52 2.67
C PRO A 112 -0.41 -25.64 3.70
N ASP A 113 0.85 -25.85 4.09
CA ASP A 113 1.31 -26.89 5.00
C ASP A 113 2.22 -26.30 6.09
N SER A 114 2.70 -27.12 7.02
CA SER A 114 3.65 -26.67 8.04
C SER A 114 4.96 -26.17 7.42
N VAL A 115 5.41 -24.98 7.83
CA VAL A 115 6.71 -24.43 7.41
C VAL A 115 7.55 -24.07 8.62
N ASN A 116 8.86 -24.34 8.52
CA ASN A 116 9.84 -23.97 9.53
C ASN A 116 10.39 -22.58 9.22
N ILE A 117 10.29 -21.71 10.22
CA ILE A 117 10.82 -20.36 10.21
C ILE A 117 12.03 -20.36 11.14
N TYR A 118 13.20 -20.09 10.57
CA TYR A 118 14.44 -19.96 11.32
C TYR A 118 14.64 -18.49 11.64
N TYR A 119 14.81 -18.13 12.90
CA TYR A 119 15.04 -16.74 13.30
C TYR A 119 16.37 -16.60 14.02
N ASN A 120 16.97 -15.43 13.82
CA ASN A 120 18.17 -14.99 14.52
C ASN A 120 17.95 -13.51 14.87
N CYS A 121 17.45 -13.30 16.09
CA CYS A 121 17.25 -11.98 16.70
C CYS A 121 18.15 -11.90 17.97
N ASN A 122 17.59 -11.48 19.12
CA ASN A 122 18.22 -11.62 20.44
C ASN A 122 18.51 -13.09 20.81
N GLU A 123 17.72 -14.00 20.27
CA GLU A 123 17.87 -15.43 20.40
C GLU A 123 17.83 -16.08 19.01
N VAL A 124 18.43 -17.26 18.91
CA VAL A 124 18.40 -18.09 17.71
C VAL A 124 17.45 -19.24 17.95
N GLY A 125 16.53 -19.46 17.02
CA GLY A 125 15.59 -20.56 17.15
C GLY A 125 14.86 -20.89 15.87
N ILE A 126 13.92 -21.82 16.02
CA ILE A 126 13.10 -22.35 14.94
C ILE A 126 11.67 -22.41 15.47
N VAL A 127 10.73 -21.88 14.70
CA VAL A 127 9.30 -22.04 14.96
C VAL A 127 8.65 -22.71 13.75
N THR A 128 7.80 -23.69 14.00
CA THR A 128 6.98 -24.32 12.96
C THR A 128 5.61 -23.68 12.98
N VAL A 129 5.18 -23.12 11.85
CA VAL A 129 3.83 -22.54 11.72
C VAL A 129 3.00 -23.38 10.76
N THR A 130 1.74 -23.60 11.12
CA THR A 130 0.79 -24.41 10.35
C THR A 130 -0.31 -23.58 9.69
N ASN A 131 -0.34 -22.27 9.96
CA ASN A 131 -1.35 -21.34 9.48
C ASN A 131 -0.65 -20.10 8.92
N ASN A 132 -1.42 -19.25 8.24
CA ASN A 132 -0.96 -17.95 7.80
C ASN A 132 -0.63 -17.07 9.01
N VAL A 133 0.55 -16.44 9.00
CA VAL A 133 1.05 -15.66 10.13
C VAL A 133 1.64 -14.34 9.66
N LEU A 134 1.45 -13.30 10.48
CA LEU A 134 2.20 -12.06 10.38
C LEU A 134 3.41 -12.17 11.31
N ILE A 135 4.60 -11.92 10.77
CA ILE A 135 5.85 -11.86 11.53
C ILE A 135 6.27 -10.39 11.57
N ASN A 136 6.41 -9.87 12.79
CA ASN A 136 7.00 -8.57 13.04
C ASN A 136 8.47 -8.78 13.43
N LEU A 137 9.38 -8.26 12.60
CA LEU A 137 10.83 -8.31 12.82
C LEU A 137 11.28 -7.08 13.59
N ASP A 138 11.94 -7.32 14.72
CA ASP A 138 12.68 -6.29 15.43
C ASP A 138 13.97 -5.90 14.67
N TYR A 139 14.50 -4.71 14.98
CA TYR A 139 15.73 -4.19 14.37
C TYR A 139 16.89 -5.20 14.53
N ASN A 140 17.65 -5.41 13.46
CA ASN A 140 18.71 -6.41 13.35
C ASN A 140 18.26 -7.87 13.48
N CYS A 141 16.96 -8.16 13.54
CA CYS A 141 16.50 -9.53 13.41
C CYS A 141 16.58 -10.00 11.95
N SER A 142 16.97 -11.26 11.76
CA SER A 142 16.84 -11.95 10.50
C SER A 142 15.96 -13.18 10.62
N VAL A 143 15.14 -13.40 9.61
CA VAL A 143 14.28 -14.58 9.49
C VAL A 143 14.55 -15.25 8.15
N ARG A 144 14.66 -16.57 8.18
CA ARG A 144 14.82 -17.40 6.99
C ARG A 144 13.63 -18.35 6.90
N ILE A 145 12.96 -18.30 5.75
CA ILE A 145 11.81 -19.13 5.42
C ILE A 145 12.12 -19.75 4.07
N ASN A 146 12.08 -21.08 3.98
CA ASN A 146 12.56 -21.80 2.79
C ASN A 146 14.02 -21.41 2.46
N ASN A 147 14.26 -20.89 1.26
CA ASN A 147 15.58 -20.41 0.81
C ASN A 147 15.76 -18.89 0.95
N ASP A 148 14.69 -18.17 1.31
CA ASP A 148 14.70 -16.72 1.37
C ASP A 148 15.09 -16.23 2.76
N LYS A 149 15.94 -15.20 2.79
CA LYS A 149 16.37 -14.54 4.02
C LYS A 149 15.87 -13.11 4.02
N PHE A 150 15.13 -12.76 5.06
CA PHE A 150 14.62 -11.43 5.32
C PHE A 150 15.37 -10.85 6.50
N ILE A 151 15.77 -9.59 6.39
CA ILE A 151 16.51 -8.88 7.43
C ILE A 151 15.87 -7.51 7.59
N PHE A 152 15.53 -7.15 8.81
CA PHE A 152 15.18 -5.77 9.10
C PHE A 152 16.44 -5.02 9.54
N GLN A 153 17.06 -4.36 8.57
CA GLN A 153 18.15 -3.41 8.80
C GLN A 153 17.67 -2.01 8.39
N GLU A 154 18.26 -0.98 8.99
CA GLU A 154 18.22 0.35 8.40
C GLU A 154 18.97 0.29 7.07
N ASP A 155 18.26 -0.04 6.00
CA ASP A 155 18.66 0.49 4.72
C ASP A 155 18.51 2.01 4.85
N LEU A 156 19.65 2.68 5.02
CA LEU A 156 19.81 4.05 4.57
C LEU A 156 19.07 4.12 3.23
N LEU A 157 17.95 4.83 3.19
CA LEU A 157 17.47 5.43 1.96
C LEU A 157 18.62 6.34 1.50
N ARG A 158 19.64 5.77 0.86
CA ARG A 158 20.42 6.47 -0.14
C ARG A 158 19.39 6.72 -1.22
N GLY A 159 18.60 7.78 -1.05
CA GLY A 159 17.89 8.37 -2.16
C GLY A 159 18.91 8.48 -3.28
N GLU A 160 18.56 7.95 -4.44
CA GLU A 160 19.34 8.26 -5.63
C GLU A 160 19.46 9.78 -5.66
N ILE A 161 20.69 10.29 -5.78
CA ILE A 161 20.90 11.73 -5.92
C ILE A 161 20.16 12.13 -7.19
N PHE A 162 19.00 12.76 -7.04
CA PHE A 162 18.26 13.33 -8.14
C PHE A 162 19.07 14.54 -8.64
N ASN A 163 19.89 14.33 -9.66
CA ASN A 163 20.58 15.40 -10.34
C ASN A 163 19.55 16.16 -11.18
N LEU A 164 19.14 17.33 -10.70
CA LEU A 164 18.38 18.27 -11.51
C LEU A 164 19.19 18.60 -12.78
N PRO A 165 18.59 18.52 -13.98
CA PRO A 165 19.25 19.00 -15.18
C PRO A 165 19.57 20.49 -15.01
N LYS A 166 20.82 20.87 -15.26
CA LYS A 166 21.21 22.28 -15.26
C LYS A 166 20.44 23.00 -16.37
N LEU A 167 19.70 24.03 -16.00
CA LEU A 167 19.09 24.94 -16.95
C LEU A 167 20.21 25.69 -17.68
N ASP A 168 20.43 25.39 -18.96
CA ASP A 168 21.33 26.17 -19.80
C ASP A 168 20.58 27.39 -20.36
N LEU A 169 20.80 28.53 -19.70
CA LEU A 169 20.21 29.82 -20.06
C LEU A 169 20.68 30.34 -21.43
N ASN A 170 21.68 29.72 -22.05
CA ASN A 170 22.12 30.09 -23.40
C ASN A 170 21.24 29.48 -24.50
N THR A 171 20.37 28.53 -24.16
CA THR A 171 19.46 27.89 -25.13
C THR A 171 18.12 28.61 -25.27
N TYR A 172 17.80 29.51 -24.33
CA TYR A 172 16.59 30.30 -24.36
C TYR A 172 16.93 31.73 -24.75
N ASN A 173 16.70 32.07 -26.02
CA ASN A 173 16.51 33.47 -26.40
C ASN A 173 15.27 33.97 -25.67
N VAL A 174 15.47 34.55 -24.49
CA VAL A 174 14.48 35.43 -23.87
C VAL A 174 14.36 36.62 -24.80
N ILE A 175 13.33 36.59 -25.65
CA ILE A 175 12.88 37.77 -26.38
C ILE A 175 12.26 38.67 -25.32
N VAL A 176 12.99 39.72 -24.95
CA VAL A 176 12.49 40.89 -24.21
C VAL A 176 11.82 41.82 -25.21
#